data_AF-A0AAF0BUN4-F1
#
_entry.id   AF-A0AAF0BUN4-F1
#
_cell.length_a   1.000
_cell.length_b   1.000
_cell.length_c   1.000
_cell.angle_alpha   90.00
_cell.angle_beta   90.00
_cell.angle_gamma   90.00
#
_symmetry.space_group_name_H-M   'P 1'
#
loop_
_entity.id
_entity.type
_entity.pdbx_description
1 polymer ?
#
loop_
_entity_poly.entity_id
_entity_poly.type
_entity_poly.pdbx_seq_one_letter_code
_entity_poly.pdbx_strand_id
1 'polypeptide(L)'
;MSPLPPRPARPLGHHPGPRPTPPRRERAAVGGVEVLPFAVLIFVFGTLLLVNAWGVIDAKFAVTSASREATRTLAESSDAGPGDAAARRAAEDAIAAYGRDPGRLELSGPTGSLVRCGTVSYTATYPVPAIRIPVIGGFGRAFDVTSTHSSRVDALRSGLPGEATCGG
;
A
#
# COMPACT_ATOMS: atom_id res chain seq x y z
N MET A 1 -37.98 -21.08 105.32
CA MET A 1 -37.04 -21.53 104.27
C MET A 1 -37.68 -21.24 102.93
N SER A 2 -37.31 -20.12 102.31
CA SER A 2 -37.92 -19.64 101.06
C SER A 2 -37.15 -20.17 99.85
N PRO A 3 -37.80 -20.71 98.81
CA PRO A 3 -37.10 -21.13 97.60
C PRO A 3 -36.72 -19.92 96.74
N LEU A 4 -35.49 -19.93 96.23
CA LEU A 4 -34.95 -18.96 95.27
C LEU A 4 -35.73 -19.01 93.94
N PRO A 5 -35.95 -17.86 93.27
CA PRO A 5 -36.58 -17.85 91.96
C PRO A 5 -35.62 -18.39 90.87
N PRO A 6 -36.16 -19.04 89.81
CA PRO A 6 -35.35 -19.56 88.72
C PRO A 6 -34.75 -18.42 87.87
N ARG A 7 -33.49 -18.60 87.45
CA ARG A 7 -32.78 -17.69 86.54
C ARG A 7 -33.45 -17.68 85.15
N PRO A 8 -33.60 -16.52 84.49
CA PRO A 8 -34.06 -16.48 83.11
C PRO A 8 -33.01 -17.10 82.17
N ALA A 9 -33.48 -17.95 81.24
CA ALA A 9 -32.66 -18.52 80.19
C ALA A 9 -32.21 -17.41 79.22
N ARG A 10 -30.91 -17.37 78.94
CA ARG A 10 -30.28 -16.44 78.00
C ARG A 10 -30.71 -16.81 76.57
N PRO A 11 -31.28 -15.90 75.76
CA PRO A 11 -31.57 -16.23 74.37
C PRO A 11 -30.25 -16.44 73.63
N LEU A 12 -30.10 -17.60 73.00
CA LEU A 12 -29.01 -17.87 72.05
C LEU A 12 -29.14 -16.87 70.90
N GLY A 13 -28.19 -15.93 70.85
CA GLY A 13 -28.08 -14.98 69.76
C GLY A 13 -27.98 -15.71 68.43
N HIS A 14 -28.94 -15.43 67.54
CA HIS A 14 -28.92 -15.88 66.17
C HIS A 14 -27.71 -15.24 65.46
N HIS A 15 -26.65 -16.01 65.22
CA HIS A 15 -25.54 -15.55 64.39
C HIS A 15 -26.07 -15.38 62.95
N PRO A 16 -26.08 -14.16 62.38
CA PRO A 16 -26.46 -13.99 61.00
C PRO A 16 -25.38 -14.66 60.14
N GLY A 17 -25.76 -15.74 59.45
CA GLY A 17 -24.89 -16.38 58.48
C GLY A 17 -24.44 -15.37 57.41
N PRO A 18 -23.25 -15.57 56.79
CA PRO A 18 -22.80 -14.71 55.71
C PRO A 18 -23.86 -14.69 54.61
N ARG A 19 -24.41 -13.51 54.34
CA ARG A 19 -25.36 -13.32 53.24
C ARG A 19 -24.61 -13.64 51.93
N PRO A 20 -25.18 -14.44 51.01
CA PRO A 20 -24.58 -14.59 49.70
C PRO A 20 -24.53 -13.21 49.04
N THR A 21 -23.32 -12.73 48.74
CA THR A 21 -23.14 -11.56 47.90
C THR A 21 -23.68 -11.91 46.51
N PRO A 22 -24.65 -11.15 45.97
CA PRO A 22 -25.12 -11.41 44.61
C PRO A 22 -23.92 -11.31 43.66
N PRO A 23 -23.78 -12.23 42.69
CA PRO A 23 -22.71 -12.16 41.72
C PRO A 23 -22.85 -10.85 40.96
N ARG A 24 -21.90 -9.94 41.17
CA ARG A 24 -21.81 -8.65 40.50
C ARG A 24 -21.40 -8.87 39.04
N ARG A 25 -22.32 -9.41 38.24
CA ARG A 25 -22.14 -9.79 36.83
C ARG A 25 -22.57 -8.70 35.84
N GLU A 26 -22.74 -7.47 36.29
CA GLU A 26 -23.33 -6.41 35.44
C GLU A 26 -22.33 -5.37 34.93
N ARG A 27 -21.04 -5.46 35.29
CA ARG A 27 -20.03 -4.47 34.86
C ARG A 27 -19.14 -4.93 33.71
N ALA A 28 -19.14 -6.21 33.37
CA ALA A 28 -18.39 -6.73 32.23
C ALA A 28 -19.18 -6.67 30.91
N ALA A 29 -20.51 -6.59 30.96
CA ALA A 29 -21.36 -6.58 29.77
C ALA A 29 -21.38 -5.21 29.06
N VAL A 30 -21.27 -4.12 29.81
CA VAL A 30 -21.35 -2.75 29.26
C VAL A 30 -20.12 -2.38 28.42
N GLY A 31 -18.97 -3.03 28.65
CA GLY A 31 -17.78 -2.89 27.81
C GLY A 31 -17.58 -3.98 26.75
N GLY A 32 -18.35 -5.08 26.79
CA GLY A 32 -18.17 -6.23 25.90
C GLY A 32 -19.08 -6.21 24.67
N VAL A 33 -20.29 -5.65 24.78
CA VAL A 33 -21.25 -5.58 23.66
C VAL A 33 -20.83 -4.58 22.57
N GLU A 34 -20.11 -3.51 22.93
CA GLU A 34 -19.62 -2.53 21.96
C GLU A 34 -18.36 -2.99 21.22
N VAL A 35 -17.57 -3.92 21.78
CA VAL A 35 -16.31 -4.37 21.17
C VAL A 35 -16.54 -5.08 19.85
N LEU A 36 -17.63 -5.84 19.71
CA LEU A 36 -17.98 -6.52 18.46
C LEU A 36 -18.23 -5.53 17.30
N PRO A 37 -19.15 -4.55 17.40
CA PRO A 37 -19.35 -3.58 16.33
C PRO A 37 -18.12 -2.71 16.08
N PHE A 38 -17.35 -2.35 17.12
CA PHE A 38 -16.08 -1.64 16.94
C PHE A 38 -15.04 -2.47 16.18
N ALA A 39 -14.88 -3.75 16.52
CA ALA A 39 -13.96 -4.65 15.83
C ALA A 39 -14.36 -4.84 14.37
N VAL A 40 -15.65 -5.01 14.08
CA VAL A 40 -16.17 -5.07 12.71
C VAL A 40 -15.88 -3.77 11.97
N LEU A 41 -16.09 -2.61 12.60
CA LEU A 41 -15.81 -1.32 11.99
C LEU A 41 -14.32 -1.17 11.67
N ILE A 42 -13.44 -1.44 12.63
CA ILE A 42 -11.98 -1.41 12.41
C ILE A 42 -11.58 -2.37 11.28
N PHE A 43 -12.14 -3.58 11.26
CA PHE A 43 -11.86 -4.56 10.21
C PHE A 43 -12.28 -4.03 8.84
N VAL A 44 -13.53 -3.56 8.69
CA VAL A 44 -14.04 -3.01 7.43
C VAL A 44 -13.21 -1.81 6.97
N PHE A 45 -12.89 -0.88 7.87
CA PHE A 45 -12.04 0.26 7.54
C PHE A 45 -10.63 -0.18 7.15
N GLY A 46 -10.03 -1.10 7.90
CA GLY A 46 -8.71 -1.65 7.60
C GLY A 46 -8.66 -2.34 6.24
N THR A 47 -9.65 -3.18 5.93
CA THR A 47 -9.76 -3.84 4.62
C THR A 47 -9.96 -2.83 3.49
N LEU A 48 -10.82 -1.82 3.67
CA LEU A 48 -11.01 -0.76 2.67
C LEU A 48 -9.71 0.00 2.43
N LEU A 49 -8.98 0.39 3.49
CA LEU A 49 -7.69 1.06 3.35
C LEU A 49 -6.67 0.18 2.61
N LEU A 50 -6.59 -1.11 2.96
CA LEU A 50 -5.67 -2.04 2.32
C LEU A 50 -5.95 -2.20 0.83
N VAL A 51 -7.22 -2.39 0.44
CA VAL A 51 -7.62 -2.50 -0.98
C VAL A 51 -7.32 -1.22 -1.75
N ASN A 52 -7.57 -0.05 -1.16
CA ASN A 52 -7.25 1.22 -1.81
C ASN A 52 -5.74 1.45 -1.93
N ALA A 53 -4.95 1.09 -0.92
CA ALA A 53 -3.50 1.20 -0.94
C ALA A 53 -2.86 0.26 -1.97
N TRP A 54 -3.46 -0.92 -2.19
CA TRP A 54 -3.00 -1.88 -3.20
C TRP A 54 -2.92 -1.27 -4.60
N GLY A 55 -3.89 -0.43 -4.97
CA GLY A 55 -3.90 0.25 -6.26
C GLY A 55 -2.69 1.17 -6.50
N VAL A 56 -2.10 1.72 -5.43
CA VAL A 56 -0.90 2.56 -5.50
C VAL A 56 0.35 1.70 -5.72
N ILE A 57 0.46 0.58 -5.01
CA ILE A 57 1.58 -0.36 -5.14
C ILE A 57 1.61 -0.92 -6.55
N ASP A 58 0.46 -1.34 -7.06
CA ASP A 58 0.32 -1.83 -8.42
C ASP A 58 0.70 -0.76 -9.46
N ALA A 59 0.36 0.51 -9.22
CA ALA A 59 0.76 1.62 -10.09
C ALA A 59 2.27 1.81 -10.11
N LYS A 60 2.91 1.67 -8.95
CA LYS A 60 4.37 1.73 -8.85
C LYS A 60 5.04 0.63 -9.66
N PHE A 61 4.51 -0.60 -9.64
CA PHE A 61 5.03 -1.69 -10.46
C PHE A 61 4.83 -1.43 -11.95
N ALA A 62 3.65 -0.96 -12.36
CA ALA A 62 3.38 -0.62 -13.76
C ALA A 62 4.32 0.47 -14.30
N VAL A 63 4.48 1.58 -13.58
CA VAL A 63 5.36 2.69 -13.97
C VAL A 63 6.83 2.25 -14.01
N THR A 64 7.25 1.38 -13.09
CA THR A 64 8.61 0.82 -13.10
C THR A 64 8.83 -0.12 -14.29
N SER A 65 7.82 -0.92 -14.65
CA SER A 65 7.86 -1.73 -15.86
C SER A 65 7.96 -0.86 -17.11
N ALA A 66 7.15 0.20 -17.19
CA ALA A 66 7.12 1.10 -18.33
C ALA A 66 8.46 1.81 -18.56
N SER A 67 9.07 2.40 -17.53
CA SER A 67 10.39 3.04 -17.68
C SER A 67 11.48 2.03 -18.07
N ARG A 68 11.44 0.82 -17.51
CA ARG A 68 12.39 -0.24 -17.85
C ARG A 68 12.27 -0.69 -19.31
N GLU A 69 11.07 -0.99 -19.78
CA GLU A 69 10.86 -1.47 -21.14
C GLU A 69 11.13 -0.37 -22.18
N ALA A 70 10.78 0.89 -21.89
CA ALA A 70 11.16 2.02 -22.74
C ALA A 70 12.68 2.12 -22.91
N THR A 71 13.40 2.17 -21.79
CA THR A 71 14.85 2.32 -21.79
C THR A 71 15.54 1.13 -22.46
N ARG A 72 15.08 -0.10 -22.19
CA ARG A 72 15.63 -1.31 -22.81
C ARG A 72 15.41 -1.30 -24.32
N THR A 73 14.20 -0.97 -24.77
CA THR A 73 13.86 -0.92 -26.20
C THR A 73 14.72 0.09 -26.96
N LEU A 74 14.96 1.27 -26.38
CA LEU A 74 15.86 2.25 -26.99
C LEU A 74 17.32 1.80 -26.95
N ALA A 75 17.81 1.27 -25.82
CA ALA A 75 19.18 0.76 -25.72
C ALA A 75 19.44 -0.38 -26.71
N GLU A 76 18.39 -1.12 -27.05
CA GLU A 76 18.36 -2.14 -28.08
C GLU A 76 17.94 -1.60 -29.47
N SER A 77 18.03 -0.30 -29.73
CA SER A 77 17.81 0.27 -31.07
C SER A 77 19.14 0.53 -31.79
N SER A 78 19.10 0.58 -33.12
CA SER A 78 20.20 1.08 -33.97
C SER A 78 19.98 2.52 -34.44
N ASP A 79 18.81 3.12 -34.17
CA ASP A 79 18.48 4.49 -34.53
C ASP A 79 17.67 5.15 -33.40
N ALA A 80 18.04 6.38 -33.05
CA ALA A 80 17.42 7.11 -31.96
C ALA A 80 15.96 7.49 -32.25
N GLY A 81 15.61 7.84 -33.49
CA GLY A 81 14.27 8.30 -33.86
C GLY A 81 13.23 7.16 -33.82
N PRO A 82 13.34 6.16 -34.72
CA PRO A 82 12.51 4.95 -34.67
C PRO A 82 12.63 4.20 -33.33
N GLY A 83 13.80 4.25 -32.68
CA GLY A 83 14.03 3.68 -31.36
C GLY A 83 13.20 4.35 -30.26
N ASP A 84 13.13 5.69 -30.23
CA ASP A 84 12.28 6.41 -29.26
C ASP A 84 10.80 6.11 -29.49
N ALA A 85 10.36 6.09 -30.75
CA ALA A 85 8.99 5.72 -31.08
C ALA A 85 8.64 4.27 -30.69
N ALA A 86 9.61 3.34 -30.76
CA ALA A 86 9.45 1.98 -30.29
C ALA A 86 9.44 1.89 -28.76
N ALA A 87 10.32 2.65 -28.08
CA ALA A 87 10.39 2.73 -26.63
C ALA A 87 9.10 3.28 -26.01
N ARG A 88 8.51 4.33 -26.61
CA ARG A 88 7.21 4.88 -26.19
C ARG A 88 6.10 3.83 -26.27
N ARG A 89 6.02 3.10 -27.39
CA ARG A 89 5.05 2.00 -27.56
C ARG A 89 5.27 0.87 -26.54
N ALA A 90 6.52 0.48 -26.30
CA ALA A 90 6.84 -0.53 -25.29
C ALA A 90 6.44 -0.10 -23.86
N ALA A 91 6.58 1.18 -23.54
CA ALA A 91 6.12 1.74 -22.28
C ALA A 91 4.59 1.70 -22.14
N GLU A 92 3.88 2.07 -23.21
CA GLU A 92 2.42 2.04 -23.28
C GLU A 92 1.87 0.61 -23.16
N ASP A 93 2.48 -0.35 -23.87
CA ASP A 93 2.15 -1.78 -23.79
C ASP A 93 2.37 -2.31 -22.37
N ALA A 94 3.47 -1.89 -21.72
CA ALA A 94 3.74 -2.25 -20.33
C ALA A 94 2.67 -1.68 -19.37
N ILE A 95 2.18 -0.46 -19.57
CA ILE A 95 1.07 0.09 -18.77
C ILE A 95 -0.23 -0.66 -19.04
N ALA A 96 -0.54 -0.95 -20.30
CA ALA A 96 -1.74 -1.69 -20.70
C ALA A 96 -1.78 -3.09 -20.09
N ALA A 97 -0.63 -3.76 -19.95
CA ALA A 97 -0.51 -5.09 -19.33
C ALA A 97 -0.94 -5.12 -17.85
N TYR A 98 -0.88 -3.99 -17.14
CA TYR A 98 -1.40 -3.83 -15.77
C TYR A 98 -2.87 -3.37 -15.75
N GLY A 99 -3.57 -3.41 -16.89
CA GLY A 99 -4.97 -3.00 -17.01
C GLY A 99 -5.18 -1.48 -16.85
N ARG A 100 -4.13 -0.68 -17.07
CA ARG A 100 -4.19 0.78 -16.97
C ARG A 100 -4.30 1.43 -18.35
N ASP A 101 -4.92 2.61 -18.39
CA ASP A 101 -5.02 3.42 -19.60
C ASP A 101 -3.65 4.02 -19.98
N PRO A 102 -3.07 3.66 -21.13
CA PRO A 102 -1.80 4.21 -21.60
C PRO A 102 -1.86 5.71 -21.90
N GLY A 103 -3.02 6.26 -22.24
CA GLY A 103 -3.19 7.69 -22.54
C GLY A 103 -2.95 8.61 -21.34
N ARG A 104 -2.86 8.04 -20.13
CA ARG A 104 -2.53 8.76 -18.88
C ARG A 104 -1.06 8.62 -18.49
N LEU A 105 -0.27 7.81 -19.21
CA LEU A 105 1.17 7.71 -19.00
C LEU A 105 1.85 8.95 -19.58
N GLU A 106 2.66 9.60 -18.77
CA GLU A 106 3.62 10.59 -19.24
C GLU A 106 5.02 9.96 -19.27
N LEU A 107 5.67 9.99 -20.43
CA LEU A 107 7.03 9.47 -20.59
C LEU A 107 7.97 10.60 -21.03
N SER A 108 8.90 10.96 -20.15
CA SER A 108 9.94 11.95 -20.39
C SER A 108 11.28 11.27 -20.75
N GLY A 109 11.96 11.80 -21.75
CA GLY A 109 13.20 11.25 -22.30
C GLY A 109 13.15 11.08 -23.82
N PRO A 110 14.16 10.43 -24.41
CA PRO A 110 15.33 9.88 -23.73
C PRO A 110 16.30 10.97 -23.28
N THR A 111 17.00 10.73 -22.18
CA THR A 111 18.21 11.48 -21.81
C THR A 111 19.44 10.61 -21.97
N GLY A 112 20.60 11.23 -22.19
CA GLY A 112 21.85 10.53 -22.53
C GLY A 112 22.03 10.37 -24.04
N SER A 113 22.85 9.40 -24.45
CA SER A 113 23.23 9.21 -25.85
C SER A 113 23.13 7.76 -26.30
N LEU A 114 22.51 7.55 -27.46
CA LEU A 114 22.44 6.25 -28.11
C LEU A 114 23.72 6.01 -28.94
N VAL A 115 24.80 5.73 -28.22
CA VAL A 115 26.12 5.39 -28.77
C VAL A 115 26.62 4.11 -28.11
N ARG A 116 27.56 3.40 -28.73
CA ARG A 116 28.16 2.22 -28.10
C ARG A 116 28.74 2.56 -26.72
N CYS A 117 28.49 1.70 -25.74
CA CYS A 117 28.86 1.92 -24.32
C CYS A 117 28.18 3.15 -23.66
N GLY A 118 27.30 3.86 -24.38
CA GLY A 118 26.52 4.98 -23.86
C GLY A 118 25.46 4.54 -22.86
N THR A 119 24.83 5.49 -22.19
CA THR A 119 23.69 5.24 -21.30
C THR A 119 22.51 6.06 -21.76
N VAL A 120 21.35 5.43 -21.84
CA VAL A 120 20.07 6.08 -22.12
C VAL A 120 19.15 5.94 -20.91
N SER A 121 18.26 6.90 -20.70
CA SER A 121 17.34 6.90 -19.57
C SER A 121 15.97 7.46 -19.95
N TYR A 122 14.93 6.88 -19.35
CA TYR A 122 13.56 7.39 -19.39
C TYR A 122 12.98 7.53 -18.00
N THR A 123 12.10 8.51 -17.86
CA THR A 123 11.27 8.73 -16.68
C THR A 123 9.80 8.55 -17.05
N ALA A 124 9.14 7.58 -16.44
CA ALA A 124 7.70 7.35 -16.56
C ALA A 124 6.97 7.96 -15.36
N THR A 125 5.86 8.63 -15.61
CA THR A 125 4.99 9.24 -14.61
C THR A 125 3.54 8.86 -14.89
N TYR A 126 2.79 8.49 -13.85
CA TYR A 126 1.39 8.10 -13.99
C TYR A 126 0.52 8.65 -12.84
N PRO A 127 -0.61 9.33 -13.15
CA PRO A 127 -1.50 9.88 -12.13
C PRO A 127 -2.38 8.80 -11.51
N VAL A 128 -2.30 8.62 -10.20
CA VAL A 128 -3.16 7.71 -9.42
C VAL A 128 -4.27 8.51 -8.73
N PRO A 129 -5.54 8.08 -8.83
CA PRO A 129 -6.64 8.75 -8.13
C PRO A 129 -6.39 8.79 -6.62
N ALA A 130 -6.79 9.88 -5.97
CA ALA A 130 -6.75 9.97 -4.53
C ALA A 130 -7.59 8.88 -3.85
N ILE A 131 -7.03 8.23 -2.83
CA ILE A 131 -7.71 7.22 -2.02
C ILE A 131 -8.93 7.88 -1.34
N ARG A 132 -10.11 7.29 -1.53
CA ARG A 132 -11.33 7.71 -0.82
C ARG A 132 -11.34 7.07 0.57
N ILE A 133 -10.97 7.84 1.59
CA ILE A 133 -11.11 7.41 2.98
C ILE A 133 -12.58 7.54 3.38
N PRO A 134 -13.22 6.47 3.91
CA PRO A 134 -14.58 6.58 4.43
C PRO A 134 -14.60 7.60 5.58
N VAL A 135 -15.60 8.49 5.61
CA VAL A 135 -15.88 9.53 6.64
C VAL A 135 -15.14 10.87 6.48
N ILE A 136 -13.91 10.93 5.95
CA ILE A 136 -13.13 12.20 5.91
C ILE A 136 -13.26 12.95 4.55
N GLY A 137 -13.86 12.32 3.54
CA GLY A 137 -13.84 12.85 2.17
C GLY A 137 -12.47 12.61 1.54
N GLY A 138 -12.43 12.32 0.23
CA GLY A 138 -11.19 11.94 -0.46
C GLY A 138 -10.12 13.03 -0.34
N PHE A 139 -8.91 12.66 0.06
CA PHE A 139 -7.79 13.59 0.14
C PHE A 139 -7.25 13.91 -1.26
N GLY A 140 -7.68 15.04 -1.82
CA GLY A 140 -6.88 15.79 -2.80
C GLY A 140 -6.93 15.33 -4.26
N ARG A 141 -6.22 16.10 -5.09
CA ARG A 141 -6.05 15.88 -6.55
C ARG A 141 -5.31 14.55 -6.77
N ALA A 142 -5.35 14.01 -7.99
CA ALA A 142 -4.55 12.82 -8.34
C ALA A 142 -3.08 13.02 -7.92
N PHE A 143 -2.44 11.96 -7.42
CA PHE A 143 -1.02 11.98 -7.06
C PHE A 143 -0.23 11.23 -8.12
N ASP A 144 0.91 11.77 -8.52
CA ASP A 144 1.73 11.16 -9.57
C ASP A 144 2.69 10.12 -8.98
N VAL A 145 2.75 8.96 -9.62
CA VAL A 145 3.75 7.94 -9.36
C VAL A 145 4.78 7.99 -10.47
N THR A 146 6.03 8.25 -10.09
CA THR A 146 7.14 8.39 -11.04
C THR A 146 8.18 7.27 -10.85
N SER A 147 8.81 6.84 -11.95
CA SER A 147 9.94 5.93 -11.95
C SER A 147 10.92 6.28 -13.08
N THR A 148 12.22 6.27 -12.79
CA THR A 148 13.28 6.51 -13.77
C THR A 148 14.12 5.25 -13.91
N HIS A 149 14.48 4.89 -15.14
CA HIS A 149 15.35 3.75 -15.41
C HIS A 149 16.38 4.09 -16.47
N SER A 150 17.63 3.71 -16.21
CA SER A 150 18.77 3.86 -17.11
C SER A 150 19.32 2.50 -17.53
N SER A 151 19.71 2.38 -18.81
CA SER A 151 20.35 1.19 -19.37
C SER A 151 21.56 1.57 -20.20
N ARG A 152 22.59 0.73 -20.15
CA ARG A 152 23.74 0.84 -21.05
C ARG A 152 23.39 0.30 -22.43
N VAL A 153 23.94 0.94 -23.45
CA VAL A 153 23.87 0.54 -24.85
C VAL A 153 25.02 -0.44 -25.12
N ASP A 154 24.71 -1.56 -25.76
CA ASP A 154 25.68 -2.63 -26.02
C ASP A 154 26.85 -2.15 -26.90
N ALA A 155 28.06 -2.53 -26.49
CA ALA A 155 29.31 -2.25 -27.20
C ALA A 155 29.35 -2.91 -28.58
N LEU A 156 28.73 -4.08 -28.73
CA LEU A 156 28.78 -4.88 -29.96
C LEU A 156 27.62 -4.56 -30.92
N ARG A 157 26.78 -3.58 -30.59
CA ARG A 157 25.64 -3.18 -31.42
C ARG A 157 26.10 -2.61 -32.76
N SER A 158 25.63 -3.17 -33.87
CA SER A 158 25.86 -2.64 -35.22
C SER A 158 24.94 -1.46 -35.52
N GLY A 159 25.38 -0.55 -36.40
CA GLY A 159 24.58 0.60 -36.85
C GLY A 159 24.63 1.84 -35.95
N LEU A 160 25.30 1.75 -34.79
CA LEU A 160 25.49 2.90 -33.89
C LEU A 160 26.84 3.59 -34.11
N PRO A 161 26.91 4.92 -33.92
CA PRO A 161 28.17 5.66 -33.94
C PRO A 161 29.04 5.36 -32.69
N GLY A 162 30.34 5.63 -32.81
CA GLY A 162 31.34 5.44 -31.75
C GLY A 162 32.16 4.15 -31.85
N GLU A 163 33.28 4.12 -31.13
CA GLU A 163 34.16 2.94 -30.97
C GLU A 163 33.66 2.03 -29.84
N ALA A 164 33.88 0.72 -29.96
CA ALA A 164 33.49 -0.27 -28.96
C ALA A 164 34.49 -0.34 -27.77
N THR A 165 34.96 0.82 -27.31
CA THR A 165 35.92 0.95 -26.21
C THR A 165 35.18 1.21 -24.90
N CYS A 166 34.57 0.16 -24.35
CA CYS A 166 33.97 0.23 -23.01
C CYS A 166 35.09 0.21 -21.95
N GLY A 167 35.62 1.39 -21.61
CA GLY A 167 36.60 1.57 -20.55
C GLY A 167 36.09 2.57 -19.51
N GLY A 168 35.70 2.06 -18.35
CA GLY A 168 35.28 2.84 -17.18
C GLY A 168 35.10 1.93 -15.98
#